data_AF-A0A382SM16-F1
#
_entry.id   AF-A0A382SM16-F1
#
_cell.length_a   1.000
_cell.length_b   1.000
_cell.length_c   1.000
_cell.angle_alpha   90.00
_cell.angle_beta   90.00
_cell.angle_gamma   90.00
#
_symmetry.space_group_name_H-M   'P 1'
#
loop_
_entity.id
_entity.type
_entity.pdbx_description
1 polymer ?
#
loop_
_entity_poly.entity_id
_entity_poly.type
_entity_poly.pdbx_seq_one_letter_code
_entity_poly.pdbx_strand_id
1 'polypeptide(L)'
;MENSIEPMTEGLLTQSNFTSDYADQIEDFRLAIQKAGLPPPAKIVSDGLFHRFPTNGRPKDDAGWYVLKNQPFLAGSFGCWRTGIKGSWSSIDSSKMTVAERRKFNEILEQIRITNDQKRHESQVEAALSAKRIWDETQDA
;
A
#
# COMPACT_ATOMS: atom_id res chain seq x y z
N MET A 1 64.50 13.97 -3.48
CA MET A 1 63.99 14.80 -4.58
C MET A 1 63.49 13.79 -5.61
N GLU A 2 62.21 13.43 -5.68
CA GLU A 2 60.99 14.21 -5.45
C GLU A 2 59.87 13.27 -4.95
N ASN A 3 59.07 13.73 -3.98
CA ASN A 3 57.70 13.25 -3.76
C ASN A 3 56.83 13.65 -4.97
N SER A 4 55.85 12.84 -5.38
CA SER A 4 54.49 13.34 -5.68
C SER A 4 53.49 12.27 -6.13
N ILE A 5 52.50 12.03 -5.26
CA ILE A 5 51.05 12.08 -5.51
C ILE A 5 50.44 10.96 -6.39
N GLU A 6 49.77 10.03 -5.70
CA GLU A 6 48.67 9.22 -6.25
C GLU A 6 47.47 10.12 -6.64
N PRO A 7 46.72 9.77 -7.71
CA PRO A 7 45.30 10.07 -7.75
C PRO A 7 44.48 8.82 -7.42
N MET A 8 43.89 8.86 -6.23
CA MET A 8 42.77 8.06 -5.79
C MET A 8 41.69 8.03 -6.88
N THR A 9 41.45 6.87 -7.49
CA THR A 9 40.18 6.63 -8.19
C THR A 9 39.28 5.95 -7.17
N GLU A 10 38.46 6.76 -6.51
CA GLU A 10 37.48 6.30 -5.53
C GLU A 10 36.64 5.16 -6.12
N GLY A 11 36.59 4.05 -5.37
CA GLY A 11 35.76 2.91 -5.70
C GLY A 11 34.29 3.32 -5.75
N LEU A 12 33.66 3.08 -6.89
CA LEU A 12 32.21 3.02 -7.05
C LEU A 12 31.65 1.91 -6.14
N LEU A 13 31.37 2.24 -4.89
CA LEU A 13 30.60 1.41 -3.98
C LEU A 13 29.09 1.63 -4.22
N THR A 14 28.39 0.51 -4.41
CA THR A 14 26.96 0.31 -4.10
C THR A 14 25.89 0.91 -5.05
N GLN A 15 25.67 0.26 -6.19
CA GLN A 15 24.35 0.27 -6.86
C GLN A 15 23.61 -1.08 -6.78
N SER A 16 24.24 -2.14 -6.27
CA SER A 16 23.69 -3.51 -6.33
C SER A 16 22.79 -3.94 -5.18
N ASN A 17 22.67 -3.18 -4.08
CA ASN A 17 21.89 -3.58 -2.90
C ASN A 17 20.52 -2.88 -2.75
N PHE A 18 20.28 -1.76 -3.45
CA PHE A 18 19.03 -1.01 -3.31
C PHE A 18 17.82 -1.68 -3.99
N THR A 19 18.06 -2.45 -5.06
CA THR A 19 16.98 -3.09 -5.83
C THR A 19 16.49 -4.38 -5.17
N SER A 20 17.37 -5.11 -4.48
CA SER A 20 16.99 -6.34 -3.74
C SER A 20 16.12 -5.99 -2.54
N ASP A 21 16.55 -5.03 -1.72
CA ASP A 21 15.84 -4.64 -0.50
C ASP A 21 14.42 -4.13 -0.78
N TYR A 22 14.24 -3.37 -1.88
CA TYR A 22 12.92 -2.94 -2.30
C TYR A 22 12.01 -4.10 -2.73
N ALA A 23 12.52 -5.06 -3.51
CA ALA A 23 11.75 -6.23 -3.92
C ALA A 23 11.36 -7.12 -2.73
N ASP A 24 12.31 -7.31 -1.79
CA ASP A 24 12.10 -8.06 -0.55
C ASP A 24 11.03 -7.38 0.33
N GLN A 25 11.06 -6.05 0.45
CA GLN A 25 10.06 -5.27 1.18
C GLN A 25 8.65 -5.35 0.55
N ILE A 26 8.55 -5.40 -0.79
CA ILE A 26 7.27 -5.62 -1.48
C ILE A 26 6.74 -7.02 -1.19
N GLU A 27 7.60 -8.04 -1.18
CA GLU A 27 7.23 -9.40 -0.82
C GLU A 27 6.83 -9.54 0.65
N ASP A 28 7.50 -8.82 1.56
CA ASP A 28 7.11 -8.76 2.97
C ASP A 28 5.72 -8.13 3.17
N PHE A 29 5.42 -7.07 2.43
CA PHE A 29 4.08 -6.49 2.41
C PHE A 29 3.04 -7.47 1.85
N ARG A 30 3.39 -8.20 0.78
CA ARG A 30 2.56 -9.26 0.20
C ARG A 30 2.27 -10.36 1.21
N LEU A 31 3.29 -10.78 1.97
CA LEU A 31 3.18 -11.76 3.03
C LEU A 31 2.34 -11.24 4.21
N ALA A 32 2.42 -9.95 4.55
CA ALA A 32 1.58 -9.34 5.58
C ALA A 32 0.09 -9.40 5.22
N ILE A 33 -0.26 -9.13 3.96
CA ILE A 33 -1.63 -9.29 3.44
C ILE A 33 -2.08 -10.75 3.56
N GLN A 34 -1.21 -11.69 3.15
CA GLN A 34 -1.50 -13.13 3.24
C GLN A 34 -1.69 -13.60 4.68
N LYS A 35 -0.83 -13.16 5.62
CA LYS A 35 -0.92 -13.48 7.05
C LYS A 35 -2.21 -12.96 7.69
N ALA A 36 -2.74 -11.84 7.19
CA ALA A 36 -4.03 -11.31 7.61
C ALA A 36 -5.23 -12.10 7.03
N GLY A 37 -4.99 -13.12 6.21
CA GLY A 37 -6.03 -13.97 5.63
C GLY A 37 -6.66 -13.41 4.35
N LEU A 38 -6.00 -12.45 3.70
CA LEU A 38 -6.43 -11.90 2.40
C LEU A 38 -5.55 -12.46 1.28
N PRO A 39 -6.10 -12.81 0.10
CA PRO A 39 -5.26 -13.23 -1.02
C PRO A 39 -4.48 -12.02 -1.55
N PRO A 40 -3.14 -12.06 -1.57
CA PRO A 40 -2.37 -10.94 -2.06
C PRO A 40 -2.59 -10.70 -3.56
N PRO A 41 -2.60 -9.44 -4.02
CA PRO A 41 -2.64 -9.15 -5.46
C PRO A 41 -1.34 -9.60 -6.13
N ALA A 42 -1.43 -9.99 -7.42
CA ALA A 42 -0.28 -10.46 -8.20
C ALA A 42 0.78 -9.37 -8.43
N LYS A 43 0.36 -8.09 -8.45
CA LYS A 43 1.24 -6.94 -8.59
C LYS A 43 0.90 -5.91 -7.51
N ILE A 44 1.91 -5.53 -6.74
CA ILE A 44 1.82 -4.48 -5.73
C ILE A 44 2.53 -3.23 -6.26
N VAL A 45 1.87 -2.08 -6.15
CA VAL A 45 2.39 -0.78 -6.58
C VAL A 45 2.55 0.13 -5.36
N SER A 46 3.70 0.79 -5.22
CA SER A 46 4.04 1.65 -4.08
C SER A 46 3.84 3.15 -4.36
N ASP A 47 2.86 3.50 -5.18
CA ASP A 47 2.59 4.87 -5.65
C ASP A 47 1.90 5.76 -4.60
N GLY A 48 1.50 5.19 -3.46
CA GLY A 48 0.73 5.86 -2.42
C GLY A 48 -0.75 6.04 -2.76
N LEU A 49 -1.25 5.40 -3.81
CA LEU A 49 -2.64 5.48 -4.23
C LEU A 49 -3.47 4.33 -3.66
N PHE A 50 -4.79 4.50 -3.72
CA PHE A 50 -5.77 3.50 -3.29
C PHE A 50 -5.99 2.46 -4.40
N HIS A 51 -5.55 1.23 -4.16
CA HIS A 51 -5.69 0.13 -5.08
C HIS A 51 -6.72 -0.88 -4.57
N ARG A 52 -7.65 -1.29 -5.42
CA ARG A 52 -8.60 -2.36 -5.14
C ARG A 52 -8.16 -3.66 -5.80
N PHE A 53 -8.45 -4.78 -5.15
CA PHE A 53 -8.13 -6.10 -5.67
C PHE A 53 -9.18 -7.16 -5.28
N PRO A 54 -9.37 -8.19 -6.12
CA PRO A 54 -10.33 -9.25 -5.86
C PRO A 54 -9.91 -10.12 -4.68
N THR A 55 -10.82 -10.35 -3.72
CA THR A 55 -10.52 -11.18 -2.52
C THR A 55 -10.95 -12.64 -2.65
N ASN A 56 -11.65 -13.00 -3.72
CA ASN A 56 -12.20 -14.35 -3.92
C ASN A 56 -12.01 -14.86 -5.35
N GLY A 57 -11.06 -14.31 -6.11
CA GLY A 57 -10.83 -14.68 -7.52
C GLY A 57 -11.95 -14.29 -8.49
N ARG A 58 -13.02 -13.64 -8.00
CA ARG A 58 -14.10 -13.08 -8.82
C ARG A 58 -13.75 -11.62 -9.18
N PRO A 59 -13.66 -11.26 -10.47
CA PRO A 59 -13.27 -9.91 -10.89
C PRO A 59 -14.16 -8.78 -10.36
N LYS A 60 -15.43 -9.09 -10.08
CA LYS A 60 -16.43 -8.14 -9.54
C LYS A 60 -16.45 -8.07 -8.00
N ASP A 61 -15.66 -8.90 -7.31
CA ASP A 61 -15.60 -8.94 -5.83
C ASP A 61 -14.27 -8.37 -5.34
N ASP A 62 -14.08 -7.08 -5.64
CA ASP A 62 -12.90 -6.27 -5.37
C ASP A 62 -12.95 -5.61 -3.98
N ALA A 63 -13.54 -6.29 -2.99
CA ALA A 63 -13.67 -5.80 -1.62
C ALA A 63 -12.34 -5.56 -0.91
N GLY A 64 -11.24 -6.11 -1.43
CA GLY A 64 -9.88 -5.92 -0.95
C GLY A 64 -9.30 -4.60 -1.41
N TRP A 65 -8.53 -3.97 -0.55
CA TRP A 65 -7.84 -2.71 -0.86
C TRP A 65 -6.48 -2.65 -0.20
N TYR A 66 -5.57 -1.87 -0.78
CA TYR A 66 -4.32 -1.49 -0.16
C TYR A 66 -3.86 -0.12 -0.62
N VAL A 67 -3.00 0.51 0.19
CA VAL A 67 -2.22 1.69 -0.14
C VAL A 67 -0.80 1.43 0.34
N LEU A 68 0.18 1.66 -0.52
CA LEU A 68 1.60 1.53 -0.18
C LEU A 68 2.35 2.74 -0.72
N LYS A 69 3.11 3.42 0.14
CA LYS A 69 3.86 4.64 -0.19
C LYS A 69 5.36 4.39 -0.02
N ASN A 70 6.17 4.81 -0.99
CA ASN A 70 7.62 4.54 -1.03
C ASN A 70 8.52 5.66 -0.45
N GLN A 71 8.00 6.62 0.32
CA GLN A 71 8.81 7.74 0.82
C GLN A 71 8.29 8.25 2.18
N PRO A 72 9.15 8.43 3.21
CA PRO A 72 10.62 8.24 3.24
C PRO A 72 11.10 6.78 3.37
N PHE A 73 10.19 5.86 3.69
CA PHE A 73 10.38 4.41 3.68
C PHE A 73 9.07 3.78 3.18
N LEU A 74 9.09 2.49 2.85
CA LEU A 74 7.88 1.79 2.43
C LEU A 74 6.92 1.66 3.63
N ALA A 75 5.75 2.29 3.53
CA ALA A 75 4.71 2.26 4.54
C ALA A 75 3.33 2.21 3.88
N GLY A 76 2.45 1.40 4.45
CA GLY A 76 1.15 1.14 3.85
C GLY A 76 0.12 0.59 4.81
N SER A 77 -1.08 0.42 4.28
CA SER A 77 -2.20 -0.22 4.96
C SER A 77 -2.99 -1.02 3.94
N PHE A 78 -3.58 -2.10 4.40
CA PHE A 78 -4.38 -2.99 3.58
C PHE A 78 -5.63 -3.42 4.35
N GLY A 79 -6.62 -3.91 3.62
CA GLY A 79 -7.81 -4.45 4.24
C GLY A 79 -8.82 -5.04 3.27
N CYS A 80 -9.95 -5.47 3.82
CA CYS A 80 -11.11 -5.95 3.08
C CYS A 80 -12.37 -5.38 3.72
N TRP A 81 -13.14 -4.59 2.96
CA TRP A 81 -14.36 -3.96 3.46
C TRP A 81 -15.44 -4.97 3.86
N ARG A 82 -15.47 -6.14 3.19
CA ARG A 82 -16.46 -7.19 3.44
C ARG A 82 -16.23 -7.89 4.77
N THR A 83 -14.98 -8.24 5.07
CA THR A 83 -14.64 -8.95 6.32
C THR A 83 -14.29 -8.00 7.46
N GLY A 84 -14.07 -6.71 7.16
CA GLY A 84 -13.62 -5.72 8.13
C GLY A 84 -12.14 -5.86 8.52
N ILE A 85 -11.41 -6.80 7.91
CA ILE A 85 -9.98 -6.98 8.14
C ILE A 85 -9.25 -5.73 7.69
N LYS A 86 -8.34 -5.23 8.54
CA LYS A 86 -7.43 -4.14 8.21
C LYS A 86 -6.11 -4.34 8.94
N GLY A 87 -5.01 -3.95 8.30
CA GLY A 87 -3.68 -4.02 8.87
C GLY A 87 -2.82 -2.90 8.34
N SER A 88 -1.95 -2.37 9.19
CA SER A 88 -0.88 -1.45 8.81
C SER A 88 0.43 -2.19 8.69
N TRP A 89 1.31 -1.70 7.83
CA TRP A 89 2.62 -2.29 7.59
C TRP A 89 3.67 -1.22 7.27
N SER A 90 4.90 -1.45 7.70
CA SER A 90 6.07 -0.64 7.37
C SER A 90 7.29 -1.53 7.17
N SER A 91 8.17 -1.12 6.27
CA SER A 91 9.50 -1.71 6.05
C SER A 91 10.40 -1.58 7.28
N ILE A 92 10.24 -0.49 8.05
CA ILE A 92 10.93 -0.29 9.31
C ILE A 92 10.15 -1.00 10.42
N ASP A 93 10.84 -1.79 11.23
CA ASP A 93 10.26 -2.37 12.44
C ASP A 93 9.83 -1.26 13.42
N SER A 94 8.61 -1.36 13.93
CA SER A 94 8.05 -0.40 14.89
C SER A 94 8.94 -0.14 16.12
N SER A 95 9.74 -1.13 16.55
CA SER A 95 10.69 -1.05 17.66
C SER A 95 11.96 -0.25 17.33
N LYS A 96 12.32 -0.20 16.05
CA LYS A 96 13.52 0.49 15.53
C LYS A 96 13.20 1.88 14.98
N MET A 97 11.93 2.23 14.84
CA MET A 97 11.50 3.56 14.40
C MET A 97 11.93 4.64 15.38
N THR A 98 12.62 5.65 14.86
CA THR A 98 12.83 6.93 15.54
C THR A 98 11.49 7.65 15.77
N VAL A 99 11.49 8.66 16.65
CA VAL A 99 10.30 9.49 16.90
C VAL A 99 9.82 10.19 15.62
N ALA A 100 10.74 10.64 14.77
CA ALA A 100 10.42 11.30 13.50
C ALA A 100 9.78 10.33 12.51
N GLU A 101 10.33 9.12 12.36
CA GLU A 101 9.77 8.08 11.49
C GLU A 101 8.42 7.61 11.97
N ARG A 102 8.24 7.43 13.28
CA ARG A 102 6.94 7.08 13.86
C ARG A 102 5.89 8.17 13.61
N ARG A 103 6.27 9.44 13.70
CA ARG A 103 5.37 10.55 13.33
C ARG A 103 4.99 10.45 11.86
N LYS A 104 5.94 10.25 10.96
CA LYS A 104 5.68 10.10 9.52
C LYS A 104 4.81 8.89 9.20
N PHE A 105 5.03 7.77 9.89
CA PHE A 105 4.20 6.58 9.76
C PHE A 105 2.75 6.88 10.17
N ASN A 106 2.54 7.51 11.32
CA ASN A 106 1.20 7.89 11.78
C ASN A 106 0.52 8.88 10.83
N GLU A 107 1.27 9.86 10.29
CA GLU A 107 0.76 10.78 9.25
C GLU A 107 0.29 10.01 8.02
N ILE A 108 1.07 9.03 7.54
CA ILE A 108 0.69 8.18 6.40
C ILE A 108 -0.57 7.36 6.73
N LEU A 109 -0.64 6.74 7.91
CA LEU A 109 -1.82 5.95 8.30
C LEU A 109 -3.09 6.78 8.38
N GLU A 110 -2.99 8.01 8.88
CA GLU A 110 -4.15 8.91 8.95
C GLU A 110 -4.61 9.33 7.55
N GLN A 111 -3.67 9.64 6.64
CA GLN A 111 -4.03 9.92 5.24
C GLN A 111 -4.72 8.73 4.58
N ILE A 112 -4.18 7.51 4.77
CA ILE A 112 -4.79 6.30 4.21
C ILE A 112 -6.19 6.08 4.80
N ARG A 113 -6.38 6.32 6.10
CA ARG A 113 -7.68 6.21 6.74
C ARG A 113 -8.70 7.16 6.10
N ILE A 114 -8.35 8.43 5.96
CA ILE A 114 -9.21 9.45 5.34
C ILE A 114 -9.58 9.03 3.92
N THR A 115 -8.59 8.64 3.10
CA THR A 115 -8.83 8.19 1.73
C THR A 115 -9.71 6.95 1.68
N ASN A 116 -9.49 5.97 2.57
CA ASN A 116 -10.30 4.77 2.63
C ASN A 116 -11.76 5.08 2.99
N ASP A 117 -12.00 5.96 3.97
CA ASP A 117 -13.35 6.33 4.39
C ASP A 117 -14.08 7.11 3.28
N GLN A 118 -13.38 7.99 2.57
CA GLN A 118 -13.89 8.67 1.37
C GLN A 118 -14.27 7.68 0.27
N LYS A 119 -13.36 6.76 -0.09
CA LYS A 119 -13.62 5.74 -1.13
C LYS A 119 -14.76 4.81 -0.76
N ARG A 120 -14.88 4.45 0.51
CA ARG A 120 -16.00 3.66 1.00
C ARG A 120 -17.32 4.41 0.87
N HIS A 121 -17.33 5.71 1.21
CA HIS A 121 -18.52 6.54 1.07
C HIS A 121 -18.92 6.74 -0.39
N GLU A 122 -17.98 7.06 -1.29
CA GLU A 122 -18.21 7.16 -2.73
C GLU A 122 -18.87 5.88 -3.27
N SER A 123 -18.32 4.71 -2.92
CA SER A 123 -18.85 3.41 -3.35
C SER A 123 -20.27 3.15 -2.82
N GLN A 124 -20.59 3.57 -1.59
CA GLN A 124 -21.94 3.43 -1.04
C GLN A 124 -22.96 4.34 -1.76
N VAL A 125 -22.56 5.56 -2.08
CA VAL A 125 -23.41 6.52 -2.81
C VAL A 125 -23.70 5.99 -4.22
N GLU A 126 -22.67 5.53 -4.95
CA GLU A 126 -22.83 4.94 -6.29
C GLU A 126 -23.76 3.72 -6.29
N ALA A 127 -23.63 2.85 -5.29
CA ALA A 127 -24.49 1.68 -5.13
C ALA A 127 -25.94 2.08 -4.85
N ALA A 128 -26.16 3.07 -3.97
CA ALA A 128 -27.50 3.58 -3.66
C ALA A 128 -28.17 4.22 -4.88
N LEU A 129 -27.45 5.03 -5.65
CA LEU A 129 -27.95 5.64 -6.89
C LEU A 129 -28.29 4.57 -7.93
N SER A 130 -27.45 3.55 -8.07
CA SER A 130 -27.69 2.44 -8.99
C SER A 130 -28.92 1.62 -8.60
N ALA A 131 -29.09 1.32 -7.31
CA ALA A 131 -30.25 0.61 -6.80
C ALA A 131 -31.54 1.41 -6.99
N LYS A 132 -31.50 2.72 -6.73
CA LYS A 132 -32.63 3.61 -6.98
C LYS A 132 -33.04 3.62 -8.46
N ARG A 133 -32.07 3.76 -9.37
CA ARG A 133 -32.34 3.73 -10.81
C ARG A 133 -33.02 2.43 -11.25
N ILE A 134 -32.52 1.28 -10.79
CA ILE A 134 -33.14 -0.03 -11.10
C ILE A 134 -34.55 -0.11 -10.52
N TRP A 135 -34.76 0.35 -9.28
CA TRP A 135 -36.08 0.36 -8.66
C TRP A 135 -37.08 1.20 -9.47
N ASP A 136 -36.71 2.43 -9.82
CA ASP A 136 -37.56 3.34 -10.60
C ASP A 136 -37.90 2.72 -11.98
N GLU A 137 -36.91 2.13 -12.67
CA GLU A 137 -37.11 1.41 -13.94
C GLU A 137 -38.08 0.21 -13.84
N THR A 138 -38.18 -0.44 -12.67
CA THR A 138 -39.14 -1.54 -12.44
C THR A 138 -40.53 -1.11 -12.01
N GLN A 139 -40.71 0.14 -11.57
CA GLN A 139 -42.03 0.68 -11.19
C GLN A 139 -42.75 1.36 -12.36
N ASP A 140 -42.01 1.76 -13.40
CA ASP A 140 -42.54 2.39 -14.62
C ASP A 140 -42.86 1.38 -15.76
N ALA A 141 -42.73 0.07 -15.50
CA ALA A 141 -43.00 -1.04 -16.45
C ALA A 141 -44.19 -1.90 -16.03
#